data_AF-A0A328TZB0-F1
#
_entry.id   AF-A0A328TZB0-F1
#
_cell.length_a   1.000
_cell.length_b   1.000
_cell.length_c   1.000
_cell.angle_alpha   90.00
_cell.angle_beta   90.00
_cell.angle_gamma   90.00
#
_symmetry.space_group_name_H-M   'P 1'
#
loop_
_entity.id
_entity.type
_entity.pdbx_description
1 polymer ?
#
loop_
_entity_poly.entity_id
_entity_poly.type
_entity_poly.pdbx_seq_one_letter_code
_entity_poly.pdbx_strand_id
1 'polypeptide(L)'
;MSIKLQVKSVQKVQKKNRSSARVSNDMHRSSRSHCCKRRDGAVEGIQEAGQDLADLFCQLRSPEQAARLVRAIRCRNRKVVEDLIGENCHVVCFFHQGRFACVRIACTFGECCDVRITFDICVSMGNCNTF
;
A
#
# COMPACT_ATOMS: atom_id res chain seq x y z
N MET A 1 -41.77 52.95 47.36
CA MET A 1 -41.07 54.13 46.81
C MET A 1 -40.07 53.66 45.78
N SER A 2 -40.02 54.38 44.67
CA SER A 2 -39.47 54.01 43.37
C SER A 2 -37.96 53.85 43.32
N ILE A 3 -37.46 52.86 42.57
CA ILE A 3 -36.14 52.93 41.95
C ILE A 3 -36.30 52.69 40.44
N LYS A 4 -35.74 53.65 39.70
CA LYS A 4 -35.92 53.91 38.26
C LYS A 4 -35.22 52.85 37.40
N LEU A 5 -35.91 52.45 36.35
CA LEU A 5 -35.37 51.79 35.17
C LEU A 5 -34.41 52.71 34.40
N GLN A 6 -33.30 52.16 33.91
CA GLN A 6 -32.66 52.63 32.67
C GLN A 6 -32.42 51.42 31.75
N VAL A 7 -32.72 51.63 30.47
CA VAL A 7 -32.84 50.61 29.43
C VAL A 7 -32.11 51.11 28.17
N LYS A 8 -31.50 50.15 27.43
CA LYS A 8 -30.97 50.17 26.04
C LYS A 8 -29.60 50.83 25.85
N SER A 9 -28.66 50.27 25.06
CA SER A 9 -28.83 49.73 23.69
C SER A 9 -27.69 48.75 23.31
N VAL A 10 -27.98 47.50 22.96
CA VAL A 10 -27.98 46.84 21.61
C VAL A 10 -26.61 46.42 21.02
N GLN A 11 -26.42 45.09 21.04
CA GLN A 11 -25.84 44.16 20.05
C GLN A 11 -24.53 44.49 19.30
N LYS A 12 -23.57 43.56 19.44
CA LYS A 12 -22.90 42.95 18.28
C LYS A 12 -22.87 41.42 18.46
N VAL A 13 -23.63 40.75 17.61
CA VAL A 13 -23.57 39.30 17.38
C VAL A 13 -22.46 39.05 16.37
N GLN A 14 -21.41 38.29 16.71
CA GLN A 14 -20.72 37.43 15.74
C GLN A 14 -20.29 36.09 16.36
N LYS A 15 -21.07 35.07 15.99
CA LYS A 15 -20.89 33.62 15.92
C LYS A 15 -19.77 32.94 16.74
N LYS A 16 -20.23 32.03 17.62
CA LYS A 16 -19.51 30.82 18.07
C LYS A 16 -19.00 30.02 16.87
N ASN A 17 -17.73 29.63 16.90
CA ASN A 17 -17.35 28.25 16.55
C ASN A 17 -16.79 27.58 17.81
N ARG A 18 -17.52 26.57 18.29
CA ARG A 18 -17.01 25.48 19.15
C ARG A 18 -15.95 24.73 18.31
N SER A 19 -14.81 24.25 18.81
CA SER A 19 -14.55 23.43 20.00
C SER A 19 -13.03 23.55 20.30
N SER A 20 -12.56 23.78 21.53
CA SER A 20 -12.25 22.76 22.57
C SER A 20 -11.46 21.57 21.98
N ALA A 21 -10.23 21.19 22.38
CA ALA A 21 -9.48 21.43 23.61
C ALA A 21 -7.97 21.12 23.45
N ARG A 22 -7.16 21.94 24.12
CA ARG A 22 -6.00 21.64 25.00
C ARG A 22 -4.79 20.85 24.48
N VAL A 23 -3.70 21.61 24.38
CA VAL A 23 -2.28 21.26 24.51
C VAL A 23 -1.93 20.87 25.96
N SER A 24 -1.06 19.88 26.15
CA SER A 24 0.13 19.88 27.08
C SER A 24 0.77 18.48 27.05
N ASN A 25 2.00 18.32 26.55
CA ASN A 25 3.33 18.50 27.17
C ASN A 25 3.80 17.31 28.05
N ASP A 26 5.02 16.87 27.73
CA ASP A 26 5.97 16.03 28.48
C ASP A 26 5.61 14.58 28.83
N MET A 27 6.39 13.64 28.28
CA MET A 27 7.18 12.69 29.08
C MET A 27 8.05 11.79 28.19
N HIS A 28 9.36 11.83 28.46
CA HIS A 28 10.24 10.68 28.31
C HIS A 28 9.56 9.42 28.89
N ARG A 29 9.29 8.42 28.04
CA ARG A 29 9.16 7.03 28.49
C ARG A 29 10.05 6.15 27.62
N SER A 30 11.27 5.97 28.11
CA SER A 30 11.91 4.66 28.04
C SER A 30 10.93 3.64 28.59
N SER A 31 10.22 2.95 27.70
CA SER A 31 9.52 1.71 28.01
C SER A 31 10.20 0.58 27.26
N ARG A 32 11.42 0.24 27.72
CA ARG A 32 11.83 -1.17 27.76
C ARG A 32 10.85 -1.88 28.67
N SER A 33 9.83 -2.52 28.10
CA SER A 33 8.95 -3.41 28.84
C SER A 33 8.18 -4.31 27.89
N HIS A 34 8.77 -5.49 27.69
CA HIS A 34 8.06 -6.76 27.64
C HIS A 34 6.76 -6.84 26.82
N CYS A 35 6.92 -7.16 25.54
CA CYS A 35 6.02 -8.09 24.84
C CYS A 35 6.80 -8.99 23.87
N CYS A 36 8.01 -9.45 24.23
CA CYS A 36 8.79 -10.44 23.45
C CYS A 36 8.21 -11.86 23.54
N LYS A 37 6.88 -11.99 23.50
CA LYS A 37 6.14 -13.26 23.54
C LYS A 37 5.00 -13.32 22.52
N ARG A 38 5.04 -12.53 21.45
CA ARG A 38 3.95 -12.44 20.47
C ARG A 38 4.52 -12.44 19.07
N ARG A 39 4.54 -13.63 18.47
CA ARG A 39 4.83 -14.00 17.06
C ARG A 39 6.06 -13.34 16.41
N ASP A 40 6.87 -14.17 15.76
CA ASP A 40 7.94 -13.69 14.89
C ASP A 40 7.33 -12.82 13.78
N GLY A 41 7.79 -11.56 13.63
CA GLY A 41 7.28 -10.64 12.62
C GLY A 41 7.40 -11.21 11.19
N ALA A 42 8.38 -12.07 10.94
CA ALA A 42 8.49 -12.77 9.67
C ALA A 42 7.36 -13.80 9.45
N VAL A 43 6.78 -14.37 10.52
CA VAL A 43 5.62 -15.28 10.42
C VAL A 43 4.36 -14.50 10.04
N GLU A 44 4.18 -13.30 10.56
CA GLU A 44 3.04 -12.45 10.17
C GLU A 44 3.27 -11.90 8.75
N GLY A 45 4.48 -11.44 8.44
CA GLY A 45 4.87 -10.96 7.12
C GLY A 45 4.74 -12.02 6.02
N ILE A 46 5.01 -13.31 6.29
CA ILE A 46 4.82 -14.36 5.28
C ILE A 46 3.33 -14.69 5.06
N GLN A 47 2.49 -14.54 6.09
CA GLN A 47 1.03 -14.71 5.96
C GLN A 47 0.43 -13.57 5.14
N GLU A 48 0.83 -12.33 5.42
CA GLU A 48 0.49 -11.14 4.63
C GLU A 48 0.95 -11.30 3.17
N ALA A 49 2.21 -11.67 2.96
CA ALA A 49 2.75 -11.92 1.63
C ALA A 49 1.94 -12.98 0.85
N GLY A 50 1.51 -14.04 1.54
CA GLY A 50 0.67 -15.08 0.96
C GLY A 50 -0.69 -14.55 0.51
N GLN A 51 -1.32 -13.70 1.33
CA GLN A 51 -2.60 -13.07 1.00
C GLN A 51 -2.47 -12.11 -0.18
N ASP A 52 -1.48 -11.21 -0.15
CA ASP A 52 -1.24 -10.22 -1.22
C ASP A 52 -0.93 -10.88 -2.57
N LEU A 53 -0.09 -11.92 -2.57
CA LEU A 53 0.20 -12.69 -3.78
C LEU A 53 -1.05 -13.43 -4.27
N ALA A 54 -1.88 -13.97 -3.38
CA ALA A 54 -3.13 -14.62 -3.77
C ALA A 54 -4.09 -13.63 -4.45
N ASP A 55 -4.21 -12.40 -3.91
CA ASP A 55 -5.04 -11.35 -4.49
C ASP A 55 -4.51 -10.88 -5.84
N LEU A 56 -3.19 -10.73 -5.98
CA LEU A 56 -2.55 -10.46 -7.27
C LEU A 56 -2.90 -11.54 -8.32
N PHE A 57 -2.71 -12.82 -7.99
CA PHE A 57 -3.02 -13.90 -8.94
C PHE A 57 -4.52 -14.03 -9.21
N CYS A 58 -5.38 -13.65 -8.26
CA CYS A 58 -6.82 -13.54 -8.49
C CYS A 58 -7.16 -12.49 -9.56
N GLN A 59 -6.51 -11.32 -9.56
CA GLN A 59 -6.70 -10.30 -10.60
C GLN A 59 -6.28 -10.80 -11.98
N LEU A 60 -5.18 -11.55 -12.04
CA LEU A 60 -4.67 -12.14 -13.27
C LEU A 60 -5.54 -13.29 -13.82
N ARG A 61 -6.60 -13.71 -13.10
CA ARG A 61 -7.60 -14.63 -13.67
C ARG A 61 -8.44 -13.97 -14.76
N SER A 62 -8.53 -12.64 -14.78
CA SER A 62 -9.19 -11.92 -15.88
C SER A 62 -8.39 -12.11 -17.18
N PRO A 63 -9.02 -12.59 -18.28
CA PRO A 63 -8.33 -12.75 -19.57
C PRO A 63 -7.69 -11.46 -20.07
N GLU A 64 -8.31 -10.31 -19.81
CA GLU A 64 -7.81 -9.00 -20.19
C GLU A 64 -6.52 -8.66 -19.44
N GLN A 65 -6.50 -8.84 -18.12
CA GLN A 65 -5.31 -8.57 -17.30
C GLN A 65 -4.18 -9.54 -17.62
N ALA A 66 -4.49 -10.83 -17.81
CA ALA A 66 -3.53 -11.83 -18.24
C ALA A 66 -2.89 -11.48 -19.59
N ALA A 67 -3.70 -11.12 -20.59
CA ALA A 67 -3.20 -10.71 -21.91
C ALA A 67 -2.30 -9.47 -21.81
N ARG A 68 -2.70 -8.49 -21.00
CA ARG A 68 -1.92 -7.27 -20.76
C ARG A 68 -0.57 -7.57 -20.10
N LEU A 69 -0.53 -8.46 -19.10
CA LEU A 69 0.72 -8.92 -18.47
C LEU A 69 1.62 -9.67 -19.46
N VAL A 70 1.07 -10.63 -20.21
CA VAL A 70 1.82 -11.41 -21.22
C VAL A 70 2.47 -10.47 -22.24
N ARG A 71 1.72 -9.49 -22.74
CA ARG A 71 2.25 -8.50 -23.67
C ARG A 71 3.35 -7.67 -23.02
N ALA A 72 3.12 -7.19 -21.80
CA ALA A 72 4.11 -6.39 -21.08
C ALA A 72 5.44 -7.14 -20.89
N ILE A 73 5.40 -8.44 -20.58
CA ILE A 73 6.60 -9.29 -20.47
C ILE A 73 7.30 -9.44 -21.82
N ARG A 74 6.58 -9.80 -22.89
CA ARG A 74 7.14 -9.96 -24.24
C ARG A 74 7.77 -8.67 -24.76
N CYS A 75 7.14 -7.53 -24.50
CA CYS A 75 7.60 -6.21 -24.91
C CYS A 75 8.59 -5.57 -23.93
N ARG A 76 8.93 -6.25 -22.81
CA ARG A 76 9.79 -5.71 -21.74
C ARG A 76 9.31 -4.37 -21.18
N ASN A 77 8.00 -4.19 -21.10
CA ASN A 77 7.38 -2.97 -20.61
C ASN A 77 7.29 -2.98 -19.09
N ARG A 78 8.37 -2.51 -18.43
CA ARG A 78 8.46 -2.41 -16.96
C ARG A 78 7.24 -1.74 -16.34
N LYS A 79 6.88 -0.56 -16.84
CA LYS A 79 5.81 0.25 -16.27
C LYS A 79 4.49 -0.53 -16.19
N VAL A 80 4.10 -1.18 -17.30
CA VAL A 80 2.85 -1.95 -17.32
C VAL A 80 2.92 -3.18 -16.42
N VAL A 81 4.08 -3.83 -16.29
CA VAL A 81 4.24 -4.93 -15.33
C VAL A 81 4.06 -4.41 -13.90
N GLU A 82 4.73 -3.32 -13.53
CA GLU A 82 4.65 -2.70 -12.19
C GLU A 82 3.23 -2.22 -11.87
N ASP A 83 2.54 -1.59 -12.81
CA ASP A 83 1.14 -1.17 -12.69
C ASP A 83 0.19 -2.36 -12.43
N LEU A 84 0.55 -3.58 -12.86
CA LEU A 84 -0.28 -4.79 -12.71
C LEU A 84 0.03 -5.59 -11.44
N ILE A 85 1.25 -5.51 -10.91
CA ILE A 85 1.70 -6.32 -9.77
C ILE A 85 1.55 -5.61 -8.42
N GLY A 86 1.32 -4.29 -8.42
CA GLY A 86 1.07 -3.50 -7.22
C GLY A 86 2.31 -2.80 -6.65
N GLU A 87 2.07 -1.84 -5.74
CA GLU A 87 3.06 -0.87 -5.25
C GLU A 87 4.21 -1.51 -4.44
N ASN A 88 3.96 -2.66 -3.81
CA ASN A 88 4.95 -3.36 -2.99
C ASN A 88 5.92 -4.22 -3.81
N CYS A 89 5.74 -4.28 -5.13
CA CYS A 89 6.49 -5.11 -6.05
C CYS A 89 7.18 -4.27 -7.13
N HIS A 90 8.38 -4.67 -7.55
CA HIS A 90 9.12 -4.00 -8.61
C HIS A 90 9.78 -5.00 -9.56
N VAL A 91 9.99 -4.58 -10.81
CA VAL A 91 10.66 -5.39 -11.81
C VAL A 91 12.17 -5.26 -11.66
N VAL A 92 12.82 -6.35 -11.28
CA VAL A 92 14.28 -6.44 -11.19
C VAL A 92 14.89 -6.42 -12.60
N CYS A 93 14.50 -7.38 -13.44
CA CYS A 93 14.99 -7.46 -14.81
C CYS A 93 14.05 -8.27 -15.72
N PHE A 94 14.22 -8.08 -17.03
CA PHE A 94 13.69 -8.96 -18.07
C PHE A 94 14.81 -9.84 -18.59
N PHE A 95 14.51 -11.11 -18.83
CA PHE A 95 15.47 -12.07 -19.37
C PHE A 95 14.77 -13.11 -20.25
N HIS A 96 15.55 -13.94 -20.94
CA HIS A 96 15.03 -15.07 -21.70
C HIS A 96 15.47 -16.38 -21.07
N GLN A 97 14.58 -17.36 -21.08
CA GLN A 97 14.89 -18.73 -20.69
C GLN A 97 14.45 -19.66 -21.82
N GLY A 98 15.37 -19.99 -22.72
CA GLY A 98 15.06 -20.78 -23.93
C GLY A 98 14.00 -20.10 -24.80
N ARG A 99 12.82 -20.73 -24.92
CA ARG A 99 11.68 -20.25 -25.71
C ARG A 99 10.71 -19.34 -24.93
N PHE A 100 11.12 -18.86 -23.76
CA PHE A 100 10.29 -18.04 -22.88
C PHE A 100 10.87 -16.64 -22.69
N ALA A 101 10.02 -15.62 -22.71
CA ALA A 101 10.30 -14.29 -22.19
C ALA A 101 9.92 -14.28 -20.71
N CYS A 102 10.83 -13.84 -19.86
CA CYS A 102 10.66 -13.87 -18.41
C CYS A 102 10.86 -12.48 -17.81
N VAL A 103 10.18 -12.24 -16.69
CA VAL A 103 10.41 -11.08 -15.82
C VAL A 103 10.68 -11.57 -14.41
N ARG A 104 11.72 -11.04 -13.77
CA ARG A 104 12.00 -11.23 -12.34
C ARG A 104 11.37 -10.10 -11.55
N ILE A 105 10.51 -10.47 -10.61
CA ILE A 105 9.79 -9.54 -9.74
C ILE A 105 10.28 -9.75 -8.32
N ALA A 106 10.49 -8.65 -7.60
CA ALA A 106 10.76 -8.68 -6.16
C ALA A 106 9.71 -7.85 -5.42
N CYS A 107 9.16 -8.43 -4.36
CA CYS A 107 8.16 -7.81 -3.50
C CYS A 107 8.66 -7.80 -2.05
N THR A 108 8.26 -6.78 -1.30
CA THR A 108 8.57 -6.62 0.13
C THR A 108 7.28 -6.55 0.94
N PHE A 109 7.21 -7.26 2.06
CA PHE A 109 6.03 -7.39 2.91
C PHE A 109 6.36 -7.22 4.39
N GLY A 110 5.35 -6.89 5.20
CA GLY A 110 5.46 -6.68 6.65
C GLY A 110 5.84 -5.25 7.06
N GLU A 111 5.48 -4.86 8.29
CA GLU A 111 5.64 -3.50 8.85
C GLU A 111 7.07 -2.94 8.76
N CYS A 112 8.10 -3.80 8.79
CA CYS A 112 9.51 -3.42 8.69
C CYS A 112 10.25 -4.05 7.50
N CYS A 113 9.53 -4.43 6.44
CA CYS A 113 10.08 -5.17 5.29
C CYS A 113 10.73 -6.51 5.68
N ASP A 114 10.14 -7.19 6.65
CA ASP A 114 10.68 -8.42 7.26
C ASP A 114 10.74 -9.59 6.26
N VAL A 115 9.95 -9.54 5.20
CA VAL A 115 9.89 -10.59 4.17
C VAL A 115 10.12 -10.00 2.78
N ARG A 116 11.06 -10.60 2.04
CA ARG A 116 11.28 -10.33 0.62
C ARG A 116 11.04 -11.60 -0.18
N ILE A 117 10.11 -11.55 -1.13
CA ILE A 117 9.84 -12.65 -2.07
C ILE A 117 10.31 -12.22 -3.45
N THR A 118 11.05 -13.09 -4.13
CA THR A 118 11.43 -12.90 -5.53
C THR A 118 10.93 -14.09 -6.33
N PHE A 119 10.26 -13.82 -7.44
CA PHE A 119 9.73 -14.85 -8.32
C PHE A 119 9.85 -14.42 -9.78
N ASP A 120 9.86 -15.41 -10.66
CA ASP A 120 9.95 -15.22 -12.09
C ASP A 120 8.62 -15.59 -12.75
N ILE A 121 8.12 -14.74 -13.65
CA ILE A 121 7.00 -15.08 -14.53
C ILE A 121 7.56 -15.25 -15.94
N CYS A 122 7.43 -16.46 -16.49
CA CYS A 122 7.87 -16.79 -17.83
C CYS A 122 6.68 -17.10 -18.74
N VAL A 123 6.62 -16.46 -19.90
CA VAL A 123 5.59 -16.68 -20.92
C VAL A 123 6.25 -17.10 -22.22
N SER A 124 5.59 -17.95 -23.00
CA SER A 124 6.10 -18.37 -24.30
C SER A 124 6.36 -17.15 -25.19
N MET A 125 7.46 -17.19 -25.93
CA MET A 125 7.76 -16.16 -26.92
C MET A 125 6.62 -16.03 -27.93
N GLY A 126 6.39 -14.80 -28.37
CA GLY A 126 5.34 -14.46 -29.33
C GLY A 126 5.46 -13.00 -29.72
N ASN A 127 4.66 -12.56 -30.67
CA ASN A 127 4.72 -11.18 -31.13
C ASN A 127 4.26 -10.20 -30.03
N CYS A 128 4.93 -9.06 -29.93
CA CYS A 128 4.58 -7.96 -29.03
C CYS A 128 3.35 -7.16 -29.53
N ASN A 129 2.97 -7.34 -30.80
CA ASN A 129 1.98 -6.52 -31.50
C ASN A 129 0.67 -7.24 -31.86
N THR A 130 0.53 -8.53 -31.58
CA THR A 130 -0.69 -9.29 -31.91
C THR A 130 -1.65 -9.35 -30.74
N PHE A 131 -2.72 -8.56 -30.79
CA PHE A 131 -4.05 -8.78 -30.19
C PHE A 131 -5.08 -7.93 -30.93
#